data_AF-A0A7R9FQ92-F1
#
_entry.id   AF-A0A7R9FQ92-F1
#
_cell.length_a   1.000
_cell.length_b   1.000
_cell.length_c   1.000
_cell.angle_alpha   90.00
_cell.angle_beta   90.00
_cell.angle_gamma   90.00
#
_symmetry.space_group_name_H-M   'P 1'
#
loop_
_entity.id
_entity.type
_entity.pdbx_description
1 polymer ?
#
loop_
_entity_poly.entity_id
_entity_poly.type
_entity_poly.pdbx_seq_one_letter_code
_entity_poly.pdbx_strand_id
1 'polypeptide(L)'
;MDAMVILTVSATPILVVALTVASIFYYRYRKKKKKKQSRNITLSKEETERYLRGQPESLNPMMALNEQADLLPFDEHWHFPAEKLKLGEVLGSGAFGYVLKAVAIGICPPEPKTTVAVKKRNPLSSLENYKTHLMEMKIMSHLGMHLNVVNFLGVCTKDLAHG
;
A
#
# COMPACT_ATOMS: atom_id res chain seq x y z
N MET A 1 -50.02 38.67 7.09
CA MET A 1 -48.89 37.85 7.59
C MET A 1 -48.50 36.75 6.59
N ASP A 2 -49.20 36.64 5.46
CA ASP A 2 -49.21 35.43 4.63
C ASP A 2 -48.10 35.39 3.57
N ALA A 3 -47.69 36.54 3.02
CA ALA A 3 -46.62 36.59 2.02
C ALA A 3 -45.24 36.22 2.60
N MET A 4 -44.94 36.64 3.83
CA MET A 4 -43.66 36.37 4.51
C MET A 4 -43.53 34.89 4.93
N VAL A 5 -44.64 34.24 5.29
CA VAL A 5 -44.68 32.81 5.62
C VAL A 5 -44.50 31.96 4.35
N ILE A 6 -45.15 32.32 3.24
CA ILE A 6 -45.01 31.58 1.97
C ILE A 6 -43.59 31.69 1.40
N LEU A 7 -42.94 32.85 1.51
CA LEU A 7 -41.55 33.05 1.10
C LEU A 7 -40.55 32.24 1.94
N THR A 8 -40.77 32.12 3.25
CA THR A 8 -39.88 31.37 4.14
C THR A 8 -40.05 29.85 3.99
N VAL A 9 -41.28 29.37 3.80
CA VAL A 9 -41.58 27.94 3.58
C VAL A 9 -41.04 27.43 2.24
N SER A 10 -41.00 28.27 1.21
CA SER A 10 -40.45 27.91 -0.11
C SER A 10 -38.93 28.02 -0.20
N ALA A 11 -38.31 28.97 0.51
CA ALA A 11 -36.85 29.19 0.46
C ALA A 11 -36.04 28.18 1.28
N THR A 12 -36.60 27.66 2.38
CA THR A 12 -35.93 26.68 3.25
C THR A 12 -35.54 25.35 2.58
N PRO A 13 -36.39 24.67 1.79
CA PRO A 13 -35.99 23.43 1.10
C PRO A 13 -34.90 23.68 0.06
N ILE A 14 -34.95 24.81 -0.65
CA ILE A 14 -33.93 25.20 -1.64
C ILE A 14 -32.58 25.37 -0.96
N LEU A 15 -32.55 26.05 0.19
CA LEU A 15 -31.32 26.24 0.96
C LEU A 15 -30.73 24.91 1.46
N VAL A 16 -31.57 24.00 1.96
CA VAL A 16 -31.13 22.67 2.39
C VAL A 16 -30.54 21.86 1.22
N VAL A 17 -31.22 21.86 0.08
CA VAL A 17 -30.71 21.18 -1.13
C VAL A 17 -29.37 21.81 -1.57
N ALA A 18 -29.24 23.14 -1.58
CA ALA A 18 -27.99 23.81 -1.94
C ALA A 18 -26.83 23.44 -1.00
N LEU A 19 -27.07 23.38 0.32
CA LEU A 19 -26.06 23.01 1.31
C LEU A 19 -25.62 21.54 1.20
N THR A 20 -26.55 20.62 0.92
CA THR A 20 -26.21 19.21 0.71
C THR A 20 -25.38 19.01 -0.56
N VAL A 21 -25.75 19.67 -1.66
CA VAL A 21 -24.98 19.64 -2.92
C VAL A 21 -23.59 20.25 -2.73
N ALA A 22 -23.48 21.39 -2.06
CA ALA A 22 -22.19 22.01 -1.74
C ALA A 22 -21.31 21.10 -0.87
N SER A 23 -21.91 20.42 0.11
CA SER A 23 -21.22 19.45 0.97
C SER A 23 -20.71 18.26 0.17
N ILE A 24 -21.50 17.69 -0.75
CA ILE A 24 -21.08 16.59 -1.64
C ILE A 24 -19.93 17.04 -2.55
N PHE A 25 -20.04 18.23 -3.15
CA PHE A 25 -18.99 18.77 -4.01
C PHE A 25 -17.69 19.01 -3.24
N TYR A 26 -17.77 19.62 -2.04
CA TYR A 26 -16.63 19.79 -1.14
C TYR A 26 -16.00 18.45 -0.76
N TYR A 27 -16.80 17.45 -0.39
CA TYR A 27 -16.30 16.12 -0.03
C TYR A 27 -15.62 15.42 -1.22
N ARG A 28 -16.20 15.52 -2.42
CA ARG A 28 -15.64 15.01 -3.69
C ARG A 28 -14.33 15.71 -4.04
N TYR A 29 -14.29 17.03 -3.92
CA TYR A 29 -13.09 17.84 -4.13
C TYR A 29 -11.98 17.44 -3.16
N ARG A 30 -12.30 17.33 -1.87
CA ARG A 30 -11.35 16.93 -0.82
C ARG A 30 -10.85 15.50 -1.05
N LYS A 31 -11.71 14.57 -1.46
CA LYS A 31 -11.35 13.20 -1.83
C LYS A 31 -10.41 13.17 -3.05
N LYS A 32 -10.67 13.98 -4.09
CA LYS A 32 -9.79 14.13 -5.25
C LYS A 32 -8.42 14.71 -4.87
N LYS A 33 -8.37 15.73 -4.01
CA LYS A 33 -7.12 16.34 -3.53
C LYS A 33 -6.26 15.32 -2.77
N LYS A 34 -6.86 14.52 -1.88
CA LYS A 34 -6.16 13.41 -1.18
C LYS A 34 -5.61 12.37 -2.16
N LYS A 35 -6.39 11.96 -3.17
CA LYS A 35 -5.93 10.96 -4.17
C LYS A 35 -4.79 11.51 -5.05
N LYS A 36 -4.82 12.80 -5.42
CA LYS A 36 -3.73 13.46 -6.19
C LYS A 36 -2.44 13.56 -5.39
N GLN A 37 -2.54 13.86 -4.09
CA GLN A 37 -1.39 13.92 -3.20
C GLN A 37 -0.71 12.55 -3.03
N SER A 38 -1.47 11.47 -2.86
CA SER A 38 -0.91 10.10 -2.80
C SER A 38 -0.23 9.66 -4.10
N ARG A 39 -0.73 10.12 -5.26
CA ARG A 39 -0.12 9.84 -6.57
C ARG A 39 1.26 10.47 -6.73
N ASN A 40 1.46 11.68 -6.22
CA ASN A 40 2.77 12.36 -6.32
C ASN A 40 3.84 11.75 -5.39
N ILE A 41 3.43 10.95 -4.40
CA ILE A 41 4.31 10.36 -3.38
C ILE A 41 4.65 8.88 -3.71
N THR A 42 3.94 8.29 -4.68
CA THR A 42 4.12 6.90 -5.09
C THR A 42 4.81 6.86 -6.46
N LEU A 43 5.72 5.91 -6.68
CA LEU A 43 6.27 5.67 -8.03
C LEU A 43 5.13 5.33 -9.01
N SER A 44 5.28 5.72 -10.27
CA SER A 44 4.46 5.15 -11.32
C SER A 44 4.67 3.64 -11.38
N LYS A 45 3.73 2.93 -12.03
CA LYS A 45 3.82 1.48 -12.20
C LYS A 45 5.11 1.10 -12.93
N GLU A 46 5.37 1.78 -14.04
CA GLU A 46 6.56 1.54 -14.87
C GLU A 46 7.87 1.78 -14.12
N GLU A 47 7.92 2.81 -13.28
CA GLU A 47 9.08 3.06 -12.42
C GLU A 47 9.23 2.00 -11.34
N THR A 48 8.13 1.53 -10.76
CA THR A 48 8.16 0.43 -9.78
C THR A 48 8.66 -0.84 -10.44
N GLU A 49 8.13 -1.21 -11.61
CA GLU A 49 8.56 -2.37 -12.38
C GLU A 49 10.04 -2.28 -12.76
N ARG A 50 10.50 -1.10 -13.20
CA ARG A 50 11.92 -0.87 -13.49
C ARG A 50 12.77 -1.02 -12.23
N TYR A 51 12.29 -0.49 -11.11
CA TYR A 51 12.97 -0.63 -9.83
C TYR A 51 13.03 -2.10 -9.41
N LEU A 52 11.93 -2.86 -9.50
CA LEU A 52 11.87 -4.28 -9.15
C LEU A 52 12.78 -5.16 -10.02
N ARG A 53 12.92 -4.86 -11.31
CA ARG A 53 13.86 -5.58 -12.19
C ARG A 53 15.32 -5.51 -11.74
N GLY A 54 15.73 -4.42 -11.07
CA GLY A 54 17.11 -4.24 -10.62
C GLY A 54 18.12 -4.19 -11.79
N GLN A 55 19.39 -4.38 -11.44
CA GLN A 55 20.56 -4.41 -12.33
C GLN A 55 21.56 -5.47 -11.82
N PRO A 56 21.22 -6.77 -11.92
CA PRO A 56 22.01 -7.84 -11.31
C PRO A 56 23.44 -7.90 -11.85
N GLU A 57 23.69 -7.46 -13.08
CA GLU A 57 25.02 -7.45 -13.70
C GLU A 57 25.98 -6.46 -13.03
N SER A 58 25.45 -5.51 -12.27
CA SER A 58 26.22 -4.47 -11.56
C SER A 58 26.47 -4.81 -10.09
N LEU A 59 26.05 -5.99 -9.62
CA LEU A 59 26.27 -6.43 -8.24
C LEU A 59 27.74 -6.74 -7.98
N ASN A 60 28.28 -6.15 -6.92
CA ASN A 60 29.63 -6.43 -6.43
C ASN A 60 29.59 -7.42 -5.25
N PRO A 61 30.15 -8.64 -5.39
CA PRO A 61 30.19 -9.65 -4.32
C PRO A 61 31.01 -9.23 -3.09
N MET A 62 31.91 -8.25 -3.22
CA MET A 62 32.75 -7.78 -2.11
C MET A 62 32.09 -6.71 -1.24
N MET A 63 30.92 -6.19 -1.65
CA MET A 63 30.18 -5.16 -0.91
C MET A 63 28.92 -5.79 -0.29
N ALA A 64 28.51 -5.26 0.87
CA ALA A 64 27.40 -5.82 1.62
C ALA A 64 26.07 -5.71 0.86
N LEU A 65 25.22 -6.72 0.97
CA LEU A 65 23.96 -6.82 0.22
C LEU A 65 23.02 -5.64 0.47
N ASN A 66 22.99 -5.14 1.69
CA ASN A 66 22.17 -3.99 2.10
C ASN A 66 22.62 -2.67 1.46
N GLU A 67 23.89 -2.55 1.07
CA GLU A 67 24.43 -1.34 0.41
C GLU A 67 24.10 -1.29 -1.08
N GLN A 68 23.67 -2.42 -1.67
CA GLN A 68 23.38 -2.57 -3.11
C GLN A 68 21.98 -3.16 -3.36
N ALA A 69 21.09 -3.04 -2.38
CA ALA A 69 19.77 -3.68 -2.41
C ALA A 69 18.84 -3.13 -3.51
N ASP A 70 19.09 -1.91 -4.00
CA ASP A 70 18.38 -1.32 -5.12
C ASP A 70 18.69 -2.03 -6.45
N LEU A 71 19.90 -2.59 -6.60
CA LEU A 71 20.33 -3.36 -7.77
C LEU A 71 19.75 -4.78 -7.79
N LEU A 72 19.28 -5.32 -6.67
CA LEU A 72 18.75 -6.68 -6.61
C LEU A 72 17.48 -6.83 -7.47
N PRO A 73 17.36 -7.89 -8.29
CA PRO A 73 16.12 -8.22 -8.93
C PRO A 73 15.12 -8.80 -7.92
N PHE A 74 13.85 -8.47 -8.08
CA PHE A 74 12.75 -9.13 -7.37
C PHE A 74 12.24 -10.32 -8.20
N ASP A 75 12.07 -11.46 -7.55
CA ASP A 75 11.58 -12.67 -8.20
C ASP A 75 10.05 -12.81 -8.02
N GLU A 76 9.35 -12.84 -9.15
CA GLU A 76 7.90 -12.93 -9.29
C GLU A 76 7.28 -14.18 -8.62
N HIS A 77 8.03 -15.26 -8.39
CA HIS A 77 7.52 -16.45 -7.71
C HIS A 77 7.04 -16.17 -6.27
N TRP A 78 7.54 -15.10 -5.64
CA TRP A 78 7.11 -14.65 -4.33
C TRP A 78 5.71 -14.00 -4.34
N HIS A 79 5.08 -13.83 -5.51
CA HIS A 79 3.74 -13.26 -5.59
C HIS A 79 2.68 -14.18 -4.97
N PHE A 80 1.98 -13.64 -3.98
CA PHE A 80 0.86 -14.28 -3.31
C PHE A 80 -0.46 -13.60 -3.70
N PRO A 81 -1.53 -14.35 -4.01
CA PRO A 81 -2.83 -13.78 -4.34
C PRO A 81 -3.45 -13.09 -3.13
N ALA A 82 -3.65 -11.77 -3.24
CA ALA A 82 -4.23 -10.93 -2.17
C ALA A 82 -5.61 -11.43 -1.70
N GLU A 83 -6.38 -12.08 -2.57
CA GLU A 83 -7.69 -12.65 -2.25
C GLU A 83 -7.61 -13.80 -1.24
N LYS A 84 -6.44 -14.45 -1.14
CA LYS A 84 -6.17 -15.52 -0.17
C LYS A 84 -5.57 -14.99 1.14
N LEU A 85 -5.45 -13.67 1.30
CA LEU A 85 -4.91 -13.02 2.49
C LEU A 85 -6.01 -12.29 3.27
N LYS A 86 -6.28 -12.73 4.49
CA LYS A 86 -7.25 -12.09 5.39
C LYS A 86 -6.53 -11.28 6.45
N LEU A 87 -6.59 -9.95 6.32
CA LEU A 87 -5.95 -9.02 7.25
C LEU A 87 -6.73 -8.90 8.56
N GLY A 88 -6.02 -8.76 9.66
CA GLY A 88 -6.55 -8.58 11.01
C GLY A 88 -6.02 -7.31 11.68
N GLU A 89 -5.71 -7.42 12.97
CA GLU A 89 -5.27 -6.32 13.82
C GLU A 89 -3.84 -5.83 13.52
N VAL A 90 -3.53 -4.59 13.91
CA VAL A 90 -2.17 -4.04 13.84
C VAL A 90 -1.33 -4.63 14.97
N LEU A 91 -0.19 -5.21 14.63
CA LEU A 91 0.80 -5.72 15.58
C LEU A 91 1.83 -4.65 15.96
N GLY A 92 2.11 -3.71 15.05
CA GLY A 92 3.05 -2.62 15.31
C GLY A 92 3.12 -1.60 14.18
N SER A 93 3.66 -0.41 14.46
CA SER A 93 3.82 0.67 13.49
C SER A 93 5.15 1.41 13.70
N GLY A 94 5.76 1.88 12.62
CA GLY A 94 7.01 2.64 12.65
C GLY A 94 7.21 3.49 11.39
N ALA A 95 8.42 4.01 11.21
CA ALA A 95 8.76 4.94 10.12
C ALA A 95 8.52 4.36 8.70
N PHE A 96 8.67 3.05 8.55
CA PHE A 96 8.55 2.34 7.27
C PHE A 96 7.15 1.79 6.99
N GLY A 97 6.19 2.01 7.90
CA GLY A 97 4.82 1.53 7.77
C GLY A 97 4.32 0.81 9.01
N TYR A 98 3.50 -0.20 8.81
CA TYR A 98 2.86 -0.94 9.89
C TYR A 98 2.75 -2.42 9.56
N VAL A 99 2.71 -3.23 10.61
CA VAL A 99 2.62 -4.69 10.52
C VAL A 99 1.25 -5.10 11.03
N LEU A 100 0.55 -5.92 10.25
CA LEU A 100 -0.73 -6.51 10.60
C LEU A 100 -0.56 -7.99 10.88
N LYS A 101 -1.37 -8.53 11.79
CA LYS A 101 -1.66 -9.95 11.84
C LYS A 101 -2.56 -10.30 10.67
N ALA A 102 -2.35 -11.44 10.04
CA ALA A 102 -3.23 -11.92 8.97
C ALA A 102 -3.29 -13.44 8.95
N VAL A 103 -4.26 -13.98 8.20
CA VAL A 103 -4.35 -15.39 7.88
C VAL A 103 -4.19 -15.54 6.37
N ALA A 104 -3.17 -16.29 5.95
CA ALA A 104 -2.90 -16.60 4.55
C ALA A 104 -3.32 -18.04 4.24
N ILE A 105 -4.08 -18.22 3.15
CA ILE A 105 -4.62 -19.52 2.75
C ILE A 105 -3.66 -20.19 1.75
N GLY A 106 -3.09 -21.33 2.14
CA GLY A 106 -2.21 -22.14 1.29
C GLY A 106 -0.85 -21.52 0.98
N ILE A 107 -0.34 -20.63 1.85
CA ILE A 107 0.99 -20.02 1.67
C ILE A 107 2.13 -20.98 2.09
N CYS A 108 1.87 -21.89 3.03
CA CYS A 108 2.84 -22.84 3.55
C CYS A 108 2.24 -24.26 3.58
N PRO A 109 2.29 -25.02 2.47
CA PRO A 109 1.82 -26.40 2.46
C PRO A 109 2.62 -27.28 3.45
N PRO A 110 1.99 -28.26 4.12
CA PRO A 110 0.62 -28.73 3.93
C PRO A 110 -0.44 -27.93 4.72
N GLU A 111 -0.07 -26.86 5.41
CA GLU A 111 -1.02 -26.07 6.20
C GLU A 111 -2.02 -25.35 5.30
N PRO A 112 -3.33 -25.60 5.46
CA PRO A 112 -4.34 -24.93 4.62
C PRO A 112 -4.48 -23.45 4.96
N LYS A 113 -4.18 -23.06 6.21
CA LYS A 113 -4.24 -21.68 6.71
C LYS A 113 -3.08 -21.45 7.66
N THR A 114 -2.31 -20.40 7.40
CA THR A 114 -1.16 -20.02 8.23
C THR A 114 -1.38 -18.60 8.76
N THR A 115 -1.13 -18.39 10.05
CA THR A 115 -1.12 -17.03 10.62
C THR A 115 0.20 -16.37 10.24
N VAL A 116 0.14 -15.18 9.65
CA VAL A 116 1.31 -14.46 9.13
C VAL A 116 1.34 -13.01 9.61
N ALA A 117 2.52 -12.42 9.59
CA ALA A 117 2.71 -10.98 9.74
C ALA A 117 2.79 -10.33 8.35
N VAL A 118 1.99 -9.29 8.12
CA VAL A 118 1.95 -8.56 6.85
C VAL A 118 2.45 -7.15 7.08
N LYS A 119 3.65 -6.86 6.56
CA LYS A 119 4.17 -5.50 6.53
C LYS A 119 3.51 -4.72 5.40
N LYS A 120 2.99 -3.54 5.70
CA LYS A 120 2.43 -2.60 4.73
C LYS A 120 3.13 -1.27 4.84
N ARG A 121 3.35 -0.61 3.70
CA ARG A 121 3.82 0.79 3.69
C ARG A 121 2.76 1.72 4.25
N ASN A 122 3.19 2.84 4.83
CA ASN A 122 2.29 3.96 5.10
C ASN A 122 1.97 4.67 3.77
N PRO A 123 0.69 4.88 3.39
CA PRO A 123 0.34 5.54 2.14
C PRO A 123 0.83 7.00 2.05
N LEU A 124 1.18 7.60 3.19
CA LEU A 124 1.70 8.97 3.30
C LEU A 124 3.23 9.03 3.45
N SER A 125 3.94 7.90 3.40
CA SER A 125 5.40 7.87 3.52
C SER A 125 6.09 8.52 2.32
N SER A 126 7.27 9.12 2.52
CA SER A 126 8.08 9.66 1.42
C SER A 126 8.42 8.61 0.34
N LEU A 127 8.82 9.08 -0.83
CA LEU A 127 9.30 8.23 -1.92
C LEU A 127 10.53 7.41 -1.51
N GLU A 128 11.41 7.99 -0.72
CA GLU A 128 12.59 7.33 -0.16
C GLU A 128 12.22 6.19 0.79
N ASN A 129 11.25 6.40 1.67
CA ASN A 129 10.73 5.33 2.53
C ASN A 129 10.07 4.22 1.71
N TYR A 130 9.41 4.57 0.60
CA TYR A 130 8.85 3.59 -0.31
C TYR A 130 9.94 2.76 -1.01
N LYS A 131 11.00 3.39 -1.53
CA LYS A 131 12.15 2.66 -2.09
C LYS A 131 12.82 1.77 -1.04
N THR A 132 13.00 2.27 0.18
CA THR A 132 13.55 1.48 1.30
C THR A 132 12.70 0.26 1.62
N HIS A 133 11.37 0.40 1.60
CA HIS A 133 10.45 -0.72 1.77
C HIS A 133 10.59 -1.77 0.65
N LEU A 134 10.79 -1.33 -0.60
CA LEU A 134 11.05 -2.23 -1.73
C LEU A 134 12.43 -2.90 -1.62
N MET A 135 13.46 -2.19 -1.15
CA MET A 135 14.80 -2.77 -0.91
C MET A 135 14.76 -3.85 0.17
N GLU A 136 14.06 -3.60 1.28
CA GLU A 136 13.86 -4.61 2.32
C GLU A 136 13.21 -5.88 1.76
N MET A 137 12.15 -5.72 0.97
CA MET A 137 11.50 -6.84 0.29
C MET A 137 12.49 -7.62 -0.61
N LYS A 138 13.28 -6.92 -1.41
CA LYS A 138 14.29 -7.54 -2.30
C LYS A 138 15.36 -8.32 -1.53
N ILE A 139 15.92 -7.72 -0.46
CA ILE A 139 16.89 -8.39 0.41
C ILE A 139 16.27 -9.67 0.98
N MET A 140 15.07 -9.56 1.56
CA MET A 140 14.40 -10.69 2.20
C MET A 140 14.08 -11.80 1.19
N SER A 141 13.70 -11.46 -0.04
CA SER A 141 13.50 -12.44 -1.10
C SER A 141 14.79 -13.15 -1.54
N HIS A 142 15.95 -12.50 -1.39
CA HIS A 142 17.26 -13.03 -1.79
C HIS A 142 17.91 -13.89 -0.69
N LEU A 143 17.67 -13.58 0.59
CA LEU A 143 18.26 -14.31 1.72
C LEU A 143 17.75 -15.76 1.85
N GLY A 144 16.53 -16.03 1.37
CA GLY A 144 15.88 -17.34 1.51
C GLY A 144 15.38 -17.62 2.92
N MET A 145 15.16 -18.90 3.24
CA MET A 145 14.62 -19.33 4.52
C MET A 145 15.72 -19.75 5.50
N HIS A 146 15.59 -19.34 6.76
CA HIS A 146 16.50 -19.71 7.84
C HIS A 146 15.77 -19.82 9.18
N LEU A 147 16.26 -20.68 10.08
CA LEU A 147 15.60 -20.96 11.37
C LEU A 147 15.56 -19.73 12.30
N ASN A 148 16.63 -18.95 12.29
CA ASN A 148 16.85 -17.83 13.22
C ASN A 148 16.58 -16.45 12.60
N VAL A 149 16.00 -16.40 11.40
CA VAL A 149 15.67 -15.16 10.69
C VAL A 149 14.18 -15.19 10.34
N VAL A 150 13.54 -14.03 10.32
CA VAL A 150 12.15 -13.94 9.84
C VAL A 150 12.10 -14.38 8.38
N ASN A 151 11.32 -15.42 8.10
CA ASN A 151 11.20 -15.92 6.74
C ASN A 151 10.21 -15.09 5.94
N PHE A 152 10.64 -14.69 4.74
CA PHE A 152 9.76 -14.08 3.75
C PHE A 152 8.94 -15.17 3.08
N LEU A 153 7.61 -15.04 3.12
CA LEU A 153 6.69 -16.05 2.58
C LEU A 153 6.04 -15.62 1.27
N GLY A 154 6.14 -14.34 0.92
CA GLY A 154 5.58 -13.78 -0.30
C GLY A 154 5.10 -12.34 -0.13
N VAL A 155 4.62 -11.78 -1.23
CA VAL A 155 4.15 -10.40 -1.32
C VAL A 155 2.90 -10.29 -2.18
N CYS A 156 2.03 -9.35 -1.81
CA CYS A 156 0.89 -8.97 -2.61
C CYS A 156 1.20 -7.63 -3.30
N THR A 157 1.33 -7.64 -4.63
CA THR A 157 1.59 -6.43 -5.44
C THR A 157 0.37 -5.93 -6.20
N LYS A 158 -0.81 -6.56 -6.04
CA LYS A 158 -2.02 -6.23 -6.83
C LYS A 158 -2.50 -4.77 -6.74
N ASP A 159 -2.03 -3.97 -5.77
CA ASP A 159 -2.28 -2.52 -5.73
C ASP A 159 -1.31 -1.67 -6.58
N LEU A 160 -0.34 -2.27 -7.27
CA LEU A 160 0.43 -1.61 -8.31
C LEU A 160 -0.26 -1.70 -9.68
N ALA A 161 -1.20 -2.61 -9.90
CA ALA A 161 -1.78 -2.84 -11.24
C ALA A 161 -3.22 -2.32 -11.41
N HIS A 162 -4.09 -2.21 -10.40
CA HIS A 162 -5.46 -1.70 -10.57
C HIS A 162 -5.96 -0.84 -9.38
N GLY A 163 -6.15 0.48 -9.59
CA GLY A 163 -6.79 1.43 -8.65
C GLY A 163 -6.64 2.94 -8.93
#